data_AF-A0A8T4FRJ9-F1
#
_entry.id   AF-A0A8T4FRJ9-F1
#
_cell.length_a   1.000
_cell.length_b   1.000
_cell.length_c   1.000
_cell.angle_alpha   90.00
_cell.angle_beta   90.00
_cell.angle_gamma   90.00
#
_symmetry.space_group_name_H-M   'P 1'
#
loop_
_entity.id
_entity.type
_entity.pdbx_description
1 polymer ?
#
loop_
_entity_poly.entity_id
_entity_poly.type
_entity_poly.pdbx_seq_one_letter_code
_entity_poly.pdbx_strand_id
1 'polypeptide(L)'
;MRRTNTCGDLRPSDIGKKVCLQGWVRFSRDHGGVAFIDLADRYGITQIVFDPEDLPAGSDKDAIAKTMASFTRECVVSVDGIVRRRVEGTDDSRNPTG
;
A
#
# COMPACT_ATOMS: atom_id res chain seq x y z
N MET A 1 -5.54 -17.52 8.47
CA MET A 1 -5.40 -16.62 7.31
C MET A 1 -5.04 -15.23 7.86
N ARG A 2 -3.96 -14.58 7.38
CA ARG A 2 -3.43 -13.32 7.96
C ARG A 2 -4.08 -12.04 7.43
N ARG A 3 -4.76 -12.11 6.29
CA ARG A 3 -5.46 -10.97 5.67
C ARG A 3 -6.61 -10.47 6.55
N THR A 4 -6.65 -9.16 6.81
CA THR A 4 -7.70 -8.53 7.63
C THR A 4 -8.80 -7.89 6.79
N ASN A 5 -8.47 -7.37 5.59
CA ASN A 5 -9.38 -6.63 4.71
C ASN A 5 -9.15 -7.03 3.25
N THR A 6 -10.11 -6.79 2.36
CA THR A 6 -9.87 -6.84 0.90
C THR A 6 -9.19 -5.54 0.43
N CYS A 7 -8.52 -5.58 -0.73
CA CYS A 7 -7.98 -4.37 -1.34
C CYS A 7 -9.07 -3.41 -1.87
N GLY A 8 -10.34 -3.84 -1.91
CA GLY A 8 -11.47 -2.98 -2.30
C GLY A 8 -12.28 -2.42 -1.13
N ASP A 9 -12.03 -2.86 0.10
CA ASP A 9 -12.89 -2.57 1.25
C ASP A 9 -12.58 -1.26 1.97
N LEU A 10 -11.34 -0.75 1.84
CA LEU A 10 -10.89 0.38 2.65
C LEU A 10 -11.68 1.65 2.35
N ARG A 11 -12.13 2.33 3.41
CA ARG A 11 -12.87 3.60 3.34
C ARG A 11 -12.25 4.65 4.27
N PRO A 12 -12.64 5.93 4.14
CA PRO A 12 -12.20 6.98 5.07
C PRO A 12 -12.50 6.66 6.55
N SER A 13 -13.51 5.82 6.84
CA SER A 13 -13.82 5.33 8.19
C SER A 13 -12.78 4.37 8.77
N ASP A 14 -11.83 3.89 7.96
CA ASP A 14 -10.77 2.96 8.37
C ASP A 14 -9.45 3.66 8.67
N ILE A 15 -9.36 4.98 8.51
CA ILE A 15 -8.16 5.76 8.81
C ILE A 15 -7.69 5.48 10.25
N GLY A 16 -6.40 5.20 10.41
CA GLY A 16 -5.76 4.85 11.67
C GLY A 16 -5.81 3.36 12.03
N LYS A 17 -6.56 2.53 11.28
CA LYS A 17 -6.59 1.08 11.52
C LYS A 17 -5.33 0.40 10.98
N LYS A 18 -4.81 -0.56 11.73
CA LYS A 18 -3.78 -1.49 11.26
C LYS A 18 -4.43 -2.60 10.44
N VAL A 19 -3.98 -2.77 9.21
CA VAL A 19 -4.54 -3.74 8.26
C VAL A 19 -3.45 -4.59 7.63
N CYS A 20 -3.81 -5.81 7.25
CA CYS A 20 -2.99 -6.71 6.45
C CYS A 20 -3.69 -6.96 5.12
N LEU A 21 -3.10 -6.48 4.03
CA LEU A 21 -3.58 -6.67 2.67
C LEU A 21 -2.73 -7.70 1.93
N GLN A 22 -3.38 -8.50 1.10
CA GLN A 22 -2.74 -9.54 0.31
C GLN A 22 -3.30 -9.51 -1.10
N GLY A 23 -2.42 -9.45 -2.09
CA GLY A 23 -2.80 -9.28 -3.48
C GLY A 23 -1.61 -9.35 -4.42
N TRP A 24 -1.78 -8.87 -5.65
CA TRP A 24 -0.72 -8.75 -6.63
C TRP A 24 -0.43 -7.30 -6.98
N VAL A 25 0.84 -6.99 -7.24
CA VAL A 25 1.27 -5.66 -7.64
C VAL A 25 0.78 -5.38 -9.07
N ARG A 26 -0.11 -4.40 -9.22
CA ARG A 26 -0.61 -3.96 -10.53
C ARG A 26 0.31 -2.93 -11.16
N PHE A 27 0.74 -1.94 -10.38
CA PHE A 27 1.68 -0.90 -10.77
C PHE A 27 2.64 -0.61 -9.62
N SER A 28 3.88 -0.28 -9.95
CA SER A 28 4.90 0.21 -9.00
C SER A 28 5.47 1.52 -9.54
N ARG A 29 5.62 2.52 -8.67
CA ARG A 29 6.09 3.87 -8.99
C ARG A 29 7.04 4.34 -7.89
N ASP A 30 8.18 4.92 -8.26
CA ASP A 30 9.13 5.51 -7.32
C ASP A 30 9.25 7.01 -7.59
N HIS A 31 9.13 7.83 -6.55
CA HIS A 31 9.28 9.28 -6.59
C HIS A 31 10.47 9.76 -5.75
N GLY A 32 11.65 9.17 -5.96
CA GLY A 32 12.90 9.69 -5.39
C GLY A 32 13.00 9.54 -3.88
N GLY A 33 12.51 8.41 -3.35
CA GLY A 33 12.56 8.09 -1.91
C GLY A 33 11.23 7.63 -1.33
N VAL A 34 10.12 7.94 -2.00
CA VAL A 34 8.78 7.42 -1.66
C VAL A 34 8.31 6.50 -2.77
N ALA A 35 8.06 5.24 -2.42
CA ALA A 35 7.58 4.23 -3.37
C ALA A 35 6.07 4.02 -3.21
N PHE A 36 5.39 3.84 -4.33
CA PHE A 36 3.96 3.59 -4.40
C PHE A 36 3.71 2.31 -5.16
N ILE A 37 2.86 1.44 -4.63
CA ILE A 37 2.37 0.28 -5.34
C ILE A 37 0.84 0.28 -5.33
N ASP A 38 0.25 -0.02 -6.49
CA ASP A 38 -1.17 -0.30 -6.59
C ASP A 38 -1.34 -1.81 -6.37
N LEU A 39 -1.79 -2.20 -5.17
CA LEU A 39 -2.05 -3.60 -4.84
C LEU A 39 -3.48 -3.95 -5.26
N ALA A 40 -3.61 -4.96 -6.10
CA ALA A 40 -4.90 -5.45 -6.57
C ALA A 40 -5.23 -6.80 -5.95
N ASP A 41 -6.51 -7.02 -5.67
CA ASP A 41 -7.07 -8.33 -5.41
C ASP A 41 -8.35 -8.53 -6.23
N ARG A 42 -9.08 -9.62 -5.98
CA ARG A 42 -10.35 -9.91 -6.66
C ARG A 42 -11.40 -8.80 -6.49
N TYR A 43 -11.34 -8.04 -5.40
CA TYR A 43 -12.40 -7.14 -4.95
C TYR A 43 -12.10 -5.67 -5.25
N GLY A 44 -10.84 -5.32 -5.51
CA GLY A 44 -10.47 -3.96 -5.88
C GLY A 44 -8.97 -3.71 -5.83
N ILE A 45 -8.63 -2.44 -5.74
CA ILE A 45 -7.25 -1.95 -5.75
C ILE A 45 -7.09 -1.00 -4.59
N THR A 46 -5.98 -1.09 -3.87
CA THR A 46 -5.58 -0.12 -2.85
C THR A 46 -4.19 0.38 -3.18
N GLN A 47 -3.98 1.69 -3.06
CA GLN A 47 -2.65 2.27 -3.13
C GLN A 47 -1.93 2.05 -1.81
N ILE A 48 -0.75 1.46 -1.88
CA ILE A 48 0.17 1.33 -0.76
C ILE A 48 1.31 2.31 -1.01
N VAL A 49 1.64 3.07 0.01
CA VAL A 49 2.73 4.02 -0.02
C VAL A 49 3.76 3.61 1.02
N PHE A 50 4.99 3.54 0.57
CA PHE A 50 6.16 3.32 1.39
C PHE A 50 6.91 4.65 1.49
N ASP A 51 6.82 5.23 2.66
CA ASP A 51 7.49 6.47 3.03
C ASP A 51 8.49 6.15 4.16
N PRO A 52 9.81 6.30 3.93
CA PRO A 52 10.83 6.01 4.94
C PRO A 52 10.68 6.82 6.24
N GLU A 53 9.97 7.95 6.20
CA GLU A 53 9.70 8.77 7.39
C GLU A 53 8.58 8.18 8.26
N ASP A 54 7.63 7.48 7.65
CA ASP A 54 6.45 6.90 8.32
C ASP A 54 6.66 5.46 8.83
N LEU A 55 7.86 4.90 8.68
CA LEU A 55 8.13 3.54 9.12
C LEU A 55 8.26 3.42 10.65
N PRO A 56 7.75 2.33 11.25
CA PRO A 56 7.92 2.07 12.67
C PRO A 56 9.39 2.11 13.10
N ALA A 57 9.67 2.70 14.26
CA ALA A 57 11.01 2.75 14.85
C ALA A 57 11.63 1.34 14.94
N GLY A 58 12.84 1.18 14.39
CA GLY A 58 13.55 -0.11 14.33
C GLY A 58 13.30 -0.92 13.05
N SER A 59 12.50 -0.41 12.10
CA SER A 59 12.35 -1.03 10.78
C SER A 59 13.60 -0.82 9.93
N ASP A 60 14.07 -1.87 9.26
CA ASP A 60 15.20 -1.79 8.33
C ASP A 60 14.77 -1.09 7.03
N LYS A 61 14.97 0.23 6.98
CA LYS A 61 14.55 1.07 5.86
C LYS A 61 15.20 0.64 4.55
N ASP A 62 16.47 0.23 4.59
CA ASP A 62 17.24 -0.16 3.41
C ASP A 62 16.77 -1.51 2.87
N ALA A 63 16.48 -2.48 3.74
CA ALA A 63 15.93 -3.76 3.33
C ALA A 63 14.54 -3.59 2.71
N ILE A 64 13.68 -2.76 3.30
CA ILE A 64 12.34 -2.53 2.74
C ILE A 64 12.42 -1.77 1.42
N ALA A 65 13.25 -0.74 1.31
CA ALA A 65 13.46 -0.02 0.05
C ALA A 65 13.94 -0.94 -1.08
N LYS A 66 14.92 -1.82 -0.81
CA LYS A 66 15.38 -2.84 -1.77
C LYS A 66 14.25 -3.81 -2.15
N THR A 67 13.43 -4.21 -1.18
CA THR A 67 12.29 -5.10 -1.41
C THR A 67 11.25 -4.43 -2.32
N MET A 68 10.91 -3.17 -2.04
CA MET A 68 9.96 -2.39 -2.87
C MET A 68 10.50 -2.19 -4.28
N ALA A 69 11.80 -1.91 -4.43
CA ALA A 69 12.45 -1.78 -5.74
C ALA A 69 12.47 -3.10 -6.52
N SER A 70 12.41 -4.25 -5.84
CA SER A 70 12.34 -5.57 -6.47
C SER A 70 10.94 -5.93 -6.98
N PHE A 71 9.90 -5.21 -6.54
CA PHE A 71 8.53 -5.51 -6.93
C PHE A 71 8.30 -5.19 -8.41
N THR A 72 7.95 -6.22 -9.15
CA THR A 72 7.56 -6.14 -10.56
C THR A 72 6.06 -6.41 -10.70
N ARG A 73 5.54 -6.26 -11.91
CA ARG A 73 4.13 -6.52 -12.19
C ARG A 73 3.78 -7.97 -11.84
N GLU A 74 2.62 -8.18 -11.23
CA GLU A 74 2.10 -9.50 -10.84
C GLU A 74 2.85 -10.18 -9.68
N CYS A 75 3.79 -9.50 -9.01
CA CYS A 75 4.34 -9.98 -7.75
C CYS A 75 3.23 -10.15 -6.70
N VAL A 76 3.14 -11.33 -6.08
CA VAL A 76 2.20 -11.59 -4.98
C VAL A 76 2.85 -11.14 -3.67
N VAL A 77 2.20 -10.22 -2.96
CA VAL A 77 2.75 -9.60 -1.76
C VAL A 77 1.72 -9.59 -0.63
N SER A 78 2.24 -9.59 0.60
CA SER A 78 1.48 -9.37 1.83
C SER A 78 2.04 -8.12 2.50
N VAL A 79 1.19 -7.15 2.78
CA VAL A 79 1.60 -5.87 3.34
C VAL A 79 0.82 -5.60 4.62
N ASP A 80 1.56 -5.35 5.70
CA ASP A 80 1.03 -4.84 6.95
C ASP A 80 1.27 -3.33 7.01
N GLY A 81 0.22 -2.56 7.31
CA GLY A 81 0.31 -1.11 7.32
C GLY A 81 -0.82 -0.45 8.11
N ILE A 82 -0.75 0.88 8.21
CA ILE A 82 -1.79 1.71 8.81
C ILE A 82 -2.50 2.45 7.70
N VAL A 83 -3.84 2.42 7.71
CA VAL A 83 -4.63 3.18 6.74
C VAL A 83 -4.46 4.67 7.01
N ARG A 84 -4.01 5.42 6.01
CA ARG A 84 -3.92 6.89 6.06
C ARG A 84 -4.70 7.54 4.94
N ARG A 85 -5.11 8.78 5.14
CA ARG A 85 -5.68 9.60 4.06
C ARG A 85 -4.58 9.89 3.03
N ARG A 86 -4.97 10.00 1.77
CA ARG A 86 -4.09 10.51 0.72
C ARG A 86 -3.74 11.97 0.97
N VAL A 87 -2.69 12.44 0.30
CA VAL A 87 -2.34 13.87 0.31
C VAL A 87 -3.44 14.63 -0.43
N GLU A 88 -3.80 15.81 0.08
CA GLU A 88 -4.86 16.62 -0.52
C GLU A 88 -4.61 16.85 -2.02
N GLY A 89 -5.65 16.64 -2.83
CA GLY A 89 -5.58 16.78 -4.29
C GLY A 89 -5.07 15.54 -5.04
N THR A 90 -4.76 14.44 -4.35
CA THR A 90 -4.36 13.16 -4.96
C THR A 90 -5.43 12.06 -4.87
N ASP A 91 -6.66 12.45 -4.56
CA ASP A 91 -7.82 11.56 -4.49
C ASP A 91 -8.23 11.08 -5.89
N ASP A 92 -8.46 9.77 -6.05
CA ASP A 92 -8.91 9.16 -7.30
C ASP A 92 -10.38 8.75 -7.22
N SER A 93 -11.27 9.63 -7.69
CA SER A 93 -12.72 9.40 -7.69
C SER A 93 -13.19 8.18 -8.50
N ARG A 94 -12.32 7.59 -9.33
CA ARG A 94 -12.65 6.38 -10.13
C ARG A 94 -12.42 5.09 -9.34
N ASN A 95 -11.71 5.15 -8.21
CA ASN A 95 -11.43 4.00 -7.35
C ASN A 95 -12.19 4.16 -6.02
N PRO A 96 -12.96 3.16 -5.54
CA PRO A 96 -13.64 3.24 -4.25
C PRO A 96 -12.73 3.44 -3.03
N THR A 97 -11.43 3.14 -3.16
CA THR A 97 -10.38 3.38 -2.16
C THR A 97 -9.46 4.55 -2.53
N GLY A 98 -9.84 5.27 -3.59
CA GLY A 98 -9.08 6.35 -4.19
C GLY A 98 -9.20 7.66 -3.43
#